data_AF-A0A8S2ZU50-F1
#
_entry.id   AF-A0A8S2ZU50-F1
#
_cell.length_a   1.000
_cell.length_b   1.000
_cell.length_c   1.000
_cell.angle_alpha   90.00
_cell.angle_beta   90.00
_cell.angle_gamma   90.00
#
_symmetry.space_group_name_H-M   'P 1'
#
loop_
_entity.id
_entity.type
_entity.pdbx_description
1 polymer ?
#
loop_
_entity_poly.entity_id
_entity_poly.type
_entity_poly.pdbx_seq_one_letter_code
_entity_poly.pdbx_strand_id
1 'polypeptide(L)' 'HCLTNPYDFQIGDVRLLGTSGQNLDDIDLQSTIDSRVQILENCLKWSAIAPTCPDTL' A
#
# COMPACT_ATOMS: atom_id res chain seq x y z
N HIS A 1 3.48 -19.56 -8.95
CA HIS A 1 2.38 -19.46 -7.99
C HIS A 1 1.58 -18.22 -8.35
N CYS A 2 0.28 -18.32 -8.62
CA CYS A 2 -0.59 -17.14 -8.69
C CYS A 2 -1.01 -16.79 -7.26
N LEU A 3 -0.72 -15.56 -6.83
CA LEU A 3 -0.97 -15.07 -5.48
C LEU A 3 -1.95 -13.89 -5.55
N THR A 4 -2.60 -13.60 -4.43
CA THR A 4 -3.55 -12.48 -4.29
C THR A 4 -2.82 -11.17 -3.99
N ASN A 5 -3.42 -10.04 -4.38
CA ASN A 5 -3.00 -8.70 -3.96
C ASN A 5 -4.10 -8.14 -3.03
N PRO A 6 -3.81 -7.69 -1.80
CA PRO A 6 -2.50 -7.68 -1.12
C PRO A 6 -1.94 -9.07 -0.80
N TYR A 7 -0.62 -9.17 -0.62
CA TYR A 7 0.05 -10.42 -0.23
C TYR A 7 0.90 -10.25 1.03
N ASP A 8 0.70 -11.14 2.00
CA ASP A 8 1.45 -11.24 3.25
C ASP A 8 2.16 -12.60 3.29
N PHE A 9 3.48 -12.58 3.50
CA PHE A 9 4.29 -13.80 3.55
C PHE A 9 5.56 -13.63 4.38
N GLN A 10 6.19 -14.75 4.71
CA GLN A 10 7.40 -14.81 5.51
C GLN A 10 8.54 -15.46 4.72
N ILE A 11 9.72 -14.84 4.74
CA ILE A 11 10.97 -15.39 4.20
C ILE A 11 11.98 -15.48 5.36
N GLY A 12 12.27 -16.69 5.82
CA GLY A 12 13.07 -16.88 7.03
C GLY A 12 12.40 -16.21 8.24
N ASP A 13 13.08 -15.28 8.89
CA ASP A 13 12.57 -14.54 10.05
C ASP A 13 11.94 -13.18 9.69
N VAL A 14 11.83 -12.85 8.40
CA VAL A 14 11.31 -11.56 7.93
C VAL A 14 9.90 -11.74 7.38
N ARG A 15 8.96 -10.96 7.90
CA ARG A 15 7.59 -10.85 7.37
C ARG A 15 7.48 -9.67 6.41
N LEU A 16 6.88 -9.91 5.26
CA LEU A 16 6.70 -8.95 4.18
C LEU A 16 5.22 -8.83 3.84
N LEU A 17 4.74 -7.60 3.75
CA LEU A 17 3.43 -7.24 3.25
C LEU A 17 3.63 -6.36 2.02
N GLY A 18 3.05 -6.76 0.89
CA GLY A 18 3.17 -6.06 -0.38
C GLY A 18 1.83 -5.85 -1.07
N THR A 19 1.76 -4.77 -1.85
CA THR A 19 0.66 -4.50 -2.78
C THR A 19 1.19 -4.30 -4.19
N SER A 20 0.33 -4.39 -5.19
CA SER A 20 0.68 -4.11 -6.60
C SER A 20 0.81 -2.61 -6.92
N GLY A 21 0.67 -1.71 -5.94
CA GLY A 21 0.86 -0.27 -6.10
C GLY A 21 -0.39 0.57 -6.38
N GLN A 22 -1.53 -0.04 -6.74
CA GLN A 22 -2.78 0.69 -7.03
C GLN A 22 -3.22 1.62 -5.90
N ASN A 23 -3.04 1.19 -4.65
CA ASN A 23 -3.33 1.99 -3.45
C ASN A 23 -2.48 3.27 -3.37
N LEU A 24 -1.21 3.22 -3.82
CA LEU A 24 -0.34 4.39 -3.83
C LEU A 24 -0.68 5.31 -5.01
N ASP A 25 -0.99 4.74 -6.18
CA ASP A 25 -1.40 5.52 -7.37
C ASP A 25 -2.66 6.35 -7.10
N ASP A 26 -3.63 5.76 -6.41
CA ASP A 26 -4.89 6.44 -6.09
C ASP A 26 -4.67 7.61 -5.12
N ILE A 27 -3.83 7.44 -4.09
CA ILE A 27 -3.48 8.53 -3.16
C ILE A 27 -2.67 9.62 -3.86
N ASP A 28 -1.75 9.26 -4.76
CA ASP A 28 -0.93 10.20 -5.53
C ASP A 28 -1.83 11.09 -6.42
N LEU A 29 -2.86 10.50 -7.03
CA LEU A 29 -3.85 11.22 -7.82
C LEU A 29 -4.72 12.19 -6.99
N GLN A 30 -4.99 11.85 -5.73
CA GLN A 30 -5.93 12.58 -4.86
C GLN A 30 -5.25 13.49 -3.82
N SER A 31 -3.91 13.52 -3.75
CA SER A 31 -3.18 14.25 -2.70
C SER A 31 -2.07 15.14 -3.27
N THR A 32 -1.53 16.02 -2.44
CA THR A 32 -0.38 16.87 -2.76
C THR A 32 0.91 16.32 -2.13
N ILE A 33 0.99 15.02 -1.86
CA ILE A 33 2.16 14.39 -1.25
C ILE A 33 3.25 14.24 -2.32
N ASP A 34 4.43 14.78 -2.07
CA ASP A 34 5.48 14.93 -3.10
C ASP A 34 6.15 13.61 -3.53
N SER A 35 5.93 12.50 -2.82
CA SER A 35 6.64 11.24 -3.07
C SER A 35 5.85 10.00 -2.68
N ARG A 36 5.92 8.99 -3.54
CA ARG A 36 5.34 7.64 -3.31
C ARG A 36 5.91 6.96 -2.05
N VAL A 37 7.15 7.28 -1.67
CA VAL A 37 7.75 6.76 -0.43
C VAL A 37 7.07 7.39 0.80
N GLN A 38 6.74 8.69 0.74
CA GLN A 38 5.99 9.35 1.81
C GLN A 38 4.55 8.85 1.88
N ILE A 39 3.91 8.58 0.74
CA ILE A 39 2.59 7.95 0.70
C ILE A 39 2.63 6.58 1.40
N LEU A 40 3.63 5.74 1.08
CA LEU A 40 3.78 4.43 1.72
C LEU A 40 4.04 4.53 3.23
N GLU A 41 4.89 5.48 3.65
CA GLU A 41 5.14 5.75 5.07
C GLU A 41 3.84 6.17 5.79
N ASN A 42 3.03 7.00 5.15
CA ASN A 42 1.74 7.42 5.68
C ASN A 42 0.75 6.25 5.79
N CYS A 43 0.69 5.34 4.81
CA CYS A 43 -0.12 4.12 4.92
C CYS A 43 0.25 3.28 6.16
N LEU A 44 1.54 3.21 6.51
CA LEU A 44 2.00 2.55 7.74
C LEU A 44 1.57 3.32 8.99
N LYS A 45 1.72 4.66 9.00
CA LYS A 45 1.29 5.51 10.13
C LYS A 45 -0.22 5.43 10.36
N TRP A 46 -1.01 5.37 9.29
CA TRP A 46 -2.45 5.23 9.34
C TRP A 46 -2.92 3.82 9.67
N SER A 47 -2.01 2.83 9.65
CA SER A 47 -2.34 1.41 9.81
C SER A 47 -3.41 0.95 8.82
N ALA A 48 -3.40 1.51 7.60
CA ALA A 48 -4.37 1.25 6.55
C ALA A 48 -3.66 1.02 5.21
N ILE A 49 -3.83 -0.17 4.63
CA ILE A 49 -3.17 -0.57 3.37
C ILE A 49 -3.77 0.18 2.18
N ALA A 50 -5.06 0.50 2.24
CA ALA A 50 -5.84 1.13 1.17
C ALA A 50 -6.78 2.19 1.79
N PRO A 51 -6.26 3.36 2.18
CA PRO A 51 -7.03 4.36 2.93
C PRO A 51 -8.15 5.02 2.11
N THR A 52 -8.07 4.95 0.79
CA THR A 52 -9.07 5.51 -0.14
C THR A 52 -10.11 4.48 -0.59
N CYS A 53 -10.01 3.23 -0.16
CA CYS A 53 -11.07 2.24 -0.32
C CYS A 53 -12.17 2.49 0.73
N PRO A 54 -13.46 2.45 0.38
CA PRO A 54 -14.05 2.02 -0.90
C PRO A 54 -14.31 3.14 -1.92
N ASP A 55 -13.94 4.38 -1.63
CA ASP A 55 -14.44 5.56 -2.35
C ASP A 55 -13.81 5.75 -3.73
N THR A 56 -12.51 5.51 -3.88
CA THR A 56 -11.78 5.75 -5.15
C THR A 56 -10.89 4.61 -5.62
N LEU A 57 -10.52 3.68 -4.72
CA LEU A 57 -9.66 2.54 -5.04
C LEU A 57 -10.39 1.37 -5.70
#